data_AF-A0A2Z6RYW3-F1
#
_entry.id   AF-A0A2Z6RYW3-F1
#
_cell.length_a   1.000
_cell.length_b   1.000
_cell.length_c   1.000
_cell.angle_alpha   90.00
_cell.angle_beta   90.00
_cell.angle_gamma   90.00
#
_symmetry.space_group_name_H-M   'P 1'
#
loop_
_entity.id
_entity.type
_entity.pdbx_description
1 polymer ?
#
loop_
_entity_poly.entity_id
_entity_poly.type
_entity_poly.pdbx_seq_one_letter_code
_entity_poly.pdbx_strand_id
1 'polypeptide(L)'
;MKCNHVEFPNSATKRLKQCYTPLGKKISLNNSISIVPELIYPVSSIQKQLSNMFKRPGFEELLWHWTRHSIIDNVLSDIYDSQIWKNLKESSEQESNNFFRPDKADAHLRLMMNLDWF
;
A
#
# COMPACT_ATOMS: atom_id res chain seq x y z
N MET A 1 13.15 17.39 17.70
CA MET A 1 12.10 16.65 18.45
C MET A 1 12.33 15.16 18.21
N LYS A 2 12.14 14.27 19.20
CA LYS A 2 12.36 12.81 19.04
C LYS A 2 11.09 12.04 19.36
N CYS A 3 10.90 10.90 18.70
CA CYS A 3 9.78 10.01 18.92
C CYS A 3 9.93 9.23 20.24
N ASN A 4 8.91 9.27 21.10
CA ASN A 4 8.86 8.52 22.36
C ASN A 4 7.92 7.31 22.29
N HIS A 5 7.44 6.95 21.09
CA HIS A 5 6.56 5.79 20.91
C HIS A 5 7.27 4.50 21.34
N VAL A 6 6.52 3.63 22.01
CA VAL A 6 6.93 2.29 22.41
C VAL A 6 6.02 1.29 21.70
N GLU A 7 6.60 0.54 20.77
CA GLU A 7 5.87 -0.51 20.07
C GLU A 7 5.66 -1.70 21.02
N PHE A 8 4.41 -2.06 21.28
CA PHE A 8 4.00 -3.11 22.23
C PHE A 8 4.36 -2.80 23.69
N PRO A 9 3.70 -1.80 24.32
CA PRO A 9 3.98 -1.39 25.70
C PRO A 9 3.76 -2.52 26.73
N ASN A 10 2.93 -3.52 26.40
CA ASN A 10 2.61 -4.65 27.27
C ASN A 10 3.62 -5.80 27.19
N SER A 11 4.61 -5.75 26.28
CA SER A 11 5.63 -6.79 26.16
C SER A 11 6.78 -6.55 27.13
N ALA A 12 7.11 -7.53 27.97
CA ALA A 12 8.19 -7.41 28.97
C ALA A 12 9.55 -7.02 28.35
N THR A 13 9.84 -7.51 27.14
CA THR A 13 11.09 -7.25 26.42
C THR A 13 11.03 -6.04 25.49
N LYS A 14 9.88 -5.74 24.87
CA LYS A 14 9.76 -4.61 23.92
C LYS A 14 9.39 -3.28 24.57
N ARG A 15 8.78 -3.27 25.76
CA ARG A 15 8.38 -2.04 26.49
C ARG A 15 9.50 -1.04 26.75
N LEU A 16 10.76 -1.52 26.77
CA LEU A 16 11.95 -0.70 27.00
C LEU A 16 12.50 -0.08 25.71
N LYS A 17 12.03 -0.51 24.54
CA LYS A 17 12.50 -0.01 23.24
C LYS A 17 11.68 1.21 22.82
N GLN A 18 12.15 2.40 23.21
CA GLN A 18 11.65 3.66 22.68
C GLN A 18 12.22 3.91 21.27
N CYS A 19 11.39 4.49 20.39
CA CYS A 19 11.71 4.72 18.99
C CYS A 19 12.90 5.68 18.78
N TYR A 20 12.96 6.78 19.55
CA TYR A 20 13.98 7.85 19.49
C TYR A 20 14.26 8.49 18.13
N THR A 21 13.55 8.11 17.07
CA THR A 21 13.71 8.67 15.72
C THR A 21 13.48 10.19 15.75
N PRO A 22 14.37 11.00 15.14
CA PRO A 22 14.13 12.43 14.97
C PRO A 22 12.85 12.68 14.19
N LEU A 23 11.96 13.50 14.73
CA LEU A 23 10.68 13.87 14.10
C LEU A 23 10.80 15.14 13.26
N GLY A 24 11.81 15.98 13.55
CA GLY A 24 12.00 17.24 12.84
C GLY A 24 13.34 17.89 13.12
N LYS A 25 13.83 18.61 12.12
CA LYS A 25 15.03 19.43 12.14
C LYS A 25 14.68 20.89 12.35
N LYS A 26 15.55 21.59 13.07
CA LYS A 26 15.46 23.05 13.22
C LYS A 26 16.18 23.69 12.03
N ILE A 27 15.51 24.63 11.36
CA ILE A 27 16.10 25.45 10.30
C ILE A 27 15.99 26.92 10.70
N SER A 28 17.01 27.71 10.38
CA SER A 28 16.95 29.16 10.52
C SER A 28 16.38 29.75 9.23
N LEU A 29 15.25 30.43 9.32
CA LEU A 29 14.62 31.13 8.20
C LEU A 29 14.40 32.58 8.63
N ASN A 30 15.02 33.55 7.96
CA ASN A 30 14.84 34.98 8.24
C ASN A 30 14.99 35.35 9.72
N ASN A 31 16.07 34.90 10.38
CA ASN A 31 16.35 35.09 11.81
C ASN A 31 15.32 34.47 12.78
N SER A 32 14.41 33.63 12.29
CA SER A 32 13.49 32.83 13.09
C SER A 32 13.85 31.34 13.01
N ILE A 33 13.60 30.60 14.09
CA ILE A 33 13.82 29.15 14.12
C ILE A 33 12.51 28.45 13.79
N SER A 34 12.47 27.75 12.66
CA SER A 34 11.35 26.90 12.25
C SER A 34 11.71 25.44 12.47
N ILE A 35 10.74 24.64 12.92
CA ILE A 35 10.87 23.18 13.02
C ILE A 35 10.17 22.58 11.80
N VAL A 36 10.92 21.88 10.96
CA VAL A 36 10.37 21.17 9.81
C VAL A 36 10.44 19.66 10.04
N PRO A 37 9.46 18.87 9.55
CA PRO A 37 9.50 17.42 9.66
C PRO A 37 10.79 16.82 9.08
N GLU A 38 11.33 15.81 9.75
CA GLU A 38 12.51 15.07 9.27
C GLU A 38 12.13 14.21 8.06
N LEU A 39 10.92 13.66 8.09
CA LEU A 39 10.29 12.88 7.04
C LEU A 39 8.96 13.54 6.71
N ILE A 40 8.82 14.06 5.48
CA ILE A 40 7.56 14.63 4.97
C ILE A 40 6.56 13.49 4.67
N TYR A 41 7.07 12.33 4.27
CA TYR A 41 6.29 11.12 4.02
C TYR A 41 6.83 10.00 4.91
N PRO A 42 6.17 9.67 6.03
CA PRO A 42 6.68 8.67 6.99
C PRO A 42 6.58 7.22 6.47
N VAL A 43 6.10 7.02 5.24
CA VAL A 43 5.98 5.73 4.60
C VAL A 43 7.03 5.59 3.49
N SER A 44 7.56 4.37 3.33
CA SER A 44 8.44 4.05 2.22
C SER A 44 7.76 4.31 0.88
N SER A 45 8.54 4.66 -0.16
CA SER A 45 7.98 4.90 -1.50
C SER A 45 7.15 3.72 -1.98
N ILE A 46 6.15 3.99 -2.83
CA ILE A 46 5.30 2.95 -3.41
C ILE A 46 6.12 1.85 -4.10
N GLN A 47 7.20 2.24 -4.80
CA GLN A 47 8.13 1.32 -5.44
C GLN A 47 8.78 0.37 -4.44
N LYS A 48 9.24 0.88 -3.29
CA LYS A 48 9.86 0.05 -2.24
C LYS A 48 8.84 -0.88 -1.59
N GLN A 49 7.62 -0.41 -1.36
CA GLN A 49 6.54 -1.23 -0.83
C GLN A 49 6.16 -2.37 -1.79
N LEU A 50 5.95 -2.04 -3.06
CA LEU A 50 5.68 -3.03 -4.11
C LEU A 50 6.81 -4.05 -4.21
N SER A 51 8.08 -3.60 -4.27
CA SER A 51 9.24 -4.50 -4.33
C SER A 51 9.29 -5.46 -3.13
N ASN A 52 9.02 -4.96 -1.92
CA ASN A 52 8.99 -5.80 -0.73
C ASN A 52 7.82 -6.80 -0.76
N MET A 53 6.68 -6.42 -1.34
CA MET A 53 5.51 -7.27 -1.48
C MET A 53 5.77 -8.43 -2.45
N PHE A 54 6.30 -8.14 -3.65
CA PHE A 54 6.66 -9.16 -4.64
C PHE A 54 7.75 -10.14 -4.15
N LYS A 55 8.62 -9.70 -3.23
CA LYS A 55 9.66 -10.57 -2.64
C LYS A 55 9.15 -11.52 -1.56
N ARG A 56 7.89 -11.41 -1.12
CA ARG A 56 7.35 -12.29 -0.08
C ARG A 56 7.11 -13.68 -0.67
N PRO A 57 7.60 -14.76 -0.02
CA PRO A 57 7.27 -16.12 -0.42
C PRO A 57 5.75 -16.32 -0.48
N GLY A 58 5.27 -16.98 -1.55
CA GLY A 58 3.85 -17.24 -1.79
C GLY A 58 3.02 -16.03 -2.26
N PHE A 59 3.66 -14.89 -2.57
CA PHE A 59 2.92 -13.72 -3.06
C PHE A 59 2.21 -13.99 -4.40
N GLU A 60 2.84 -14.71 -5.32
CA GLU A 60 2.25 -15.05 -6.63
C GLU A 60 1.00 -15.92 -6.47
N GLU A 61 0.98 -16.83 -5.50
CA GLU A 61 -0.18 -17.67 -5.20
C GLU A 61 -1.36 -16.83 -4.71
N LEU A 62 -1.09 -15.76 -3.96
CA LEU A 62 -2.12 -14.79 -3.53
C LEU A 62 -2.69 -14.00 -4.72
N LEU A 63 -1.90 -13.75 -5.78
CA LEU A 63 -2.41 -13.10 -6.99
C LEU A 63 -3.42 -13.97 -7.73
N TRP A 64 -3.34 -15.29 -7.61
CA TRP A 64 -4.31 -16.20 -8.21
C TRP A 64 -5.64 -16.27 -7.45
N HIS A 65 -5.69 -15.83 -6.19
CA HIS A 65 -6.85 -16.03 -5.33
C HIS A 65 -8.15 -15.44 -5.91
N TRP A 66 -8.09 -14.27 -6.57
CA TRP A 66 -9.27 -13.63 -7.15
C TRP A 66 -9.87 -14.43 -8.31
N THR A 67 -9.07 -15.23 -9.03
CA THR A 67 -9.55 -16.04 -10.17
C THR A 67 -10.39 -17.24 -9.73
N ARG A 68 -10.26 -17.68 -8.47
CA ARG A 68 -10.85 -18.91 -7.95
C ARG A 68 -12.04 -18.64 -7.02
N HIS A 69 -12.40 -17.37 -6.81
CA HIS A 69 -13.42 -17.00 -5.85
C HIS A 69 -14.84 -17.19 -6.42
N SER A 70 -15.74 -17.75 -5.61
CA SER A 70 -17.16 -17.83 -5.94
C SER A 70 -17.84 -16.48 -5.64
N ILE A 71 -18.54 -15.93 -6.62
CA ILE A 71 -19.36 -14.74 -6.43
C ILE A 71 -20.51 -15.10 -5.48
N ILE A 72 -20.66 -14.36 -4.40
CA ILE A 72 -21.76 -14.53 -3.45
C ILE A 72 -22.87 -13.55 -3.85
N ASP A 73 -24.03 -14.07 -4.22
CA ASP A 73 -25.19 -13.24 -4.55
C ASP A 73 -25.63 -12.40 -3.35
N ASN A 74 -26.09 -11.17 -3.62
CA ASN A 74 -26.55 -10.19 -2.62
C ASN A 74 -25.48 -9.59 -1.70
N VAL A 75 -24.19 -9.65 -2.08
CA VAL A 75 -23.11 -8.92 -1.40
C VAL A 75 -22.59 -7.81 -2.31
N LEU A 76 -22.41 -6.60 -1.76
CA LEU A 76 -21.74 -5.50 -2.46
C LEU A 76 -20.22 -5.71 -2.39
N SER A 77 -19.73 -6.58 -3.26
CA SER A 77 -18.32 -6.92 -3.43
C SER A 77 -17.77 -6.50 -4.80
N ASP A 78 -18.47 -5.64 -5.54
CA ASP A 78 -18.10 -5.18 -6.88
C ASP A 78 -16.66 -4.64 -7.00
N ILE A 79 -16.17 -3.95 -5.96
CA ILE A 79 -14.78 -3.49 -5.86
C ILE A 79 -13.82 -4.66 -5.62
N TYR A 80 -14.16 -5.57 -4.71
CA TYR A 80 -13.34 -6.72 -4.32
C TYR A 80 -13.26 -7.78 -5.43
N ASP A 81 -14.40 -8.08 -6.05
CA ASP A 81 -14.56 -8.96 -7.20
C ASP A 81 -14.06 -8.32 -8.51
N SER A 82 -13.56 -7.07 -8.43
CA SER A 82 -13.03 -6.31 -9.56
C SER A 82 -14.01 -6.14 -10.72
N GLN A 83 -15.32 -6.19 -10.47
CA GLN A 83 -16.38 -6.11 -11.49
C GLN A 83 -16.26 -4.85 -12.33
N ILE A 84 -15.95 -3.73 -11.69
CA ILE A 84 -15.72 -2.43 -12.33
C ILE A 84 -14.53 -2.41 -13.30
N TRP A 85 -13.65 -3.42 -13.27
CA TRP A 85 -12.43 -3.52 -14.10
C TRP A 85 -12.45 -4.67 -15.09
N LYS A 86 -13.46 -5.53 -15.07
CA LYS A 86 -13.55 -6.68 -16.00
C LYS A 86 -13.57 -6.24 -17.46
N ASN A 87 -14.07 -5.04 -17.73
CA ASN A 87 -14.16 -4.46 -19.08
C ASN A 87 -13.00 -3.51 -19.39
N LEU A 88 -12.02 -3.35 -18.48
CA LEU A 88 -10.84 -2.54 -18.76
C LEU A 88 -10.09 -3.19 -19.92
N LYS A 89 -9.91 -2.45 -21.00
CA LYS A 89 -9.22 -2.91 -22.21
C LYS A 89 -7.71 -2.74 -22.09
N GLU A 90 -6.96 -3.67 -22.66
CA GLU A 90 -5.50 -3.62 -22.69
C GLU A 90 -4.98 -2.53 -23.64
N SER A 91 -5.72 -2.26 -24.72
CA SER A 91 -5.45 -1.17 -25.67
C SER A 91 -6.74 -0.51 -26.15
N SER A 92 -6.62 0.64 -26.82
CA SER A 92 -7.77 1.37 -27.41
C SER A 92 -8.29 0.76 -28.71
N GLU A 93 -7.73 -0.36 -29.17
CA GLU A 93 -8.16 -1.02 -30.40
C GLU A 93 -9.52 -1.71 -30.21
N GLN A 94 -10.34 -1.74 -31.28
CA GLN A 94 -11.72 -2.22 -31.22
C GLN A 94 -11.86 -3.70 -30.83
N GLU A 95 -10.84 -4.53 -31.07
CA GLU A 95 -10.83 -5.96 -30.72
C GLU A 95 -9.86 -6.28 -29.57
N SER A 96 -9.48 -5.28 -28.77
CA SER A 96 -8.53 -5.50 -27.70
C SER A 96 -9.10 -6.41 -26.61
N ASN A 97 -8.22 -7.29 -26.11
CA ASN A 97 -8.53 -8.13 -24.98
C ASN A 97 -8.72 -7.29 -23.71
N ASN A 98 -9.42 -7.86 -22.75
CA ASN A 98 -9.50 -7.26 -21.43
C ASN A 98 -8.11 -7.34 -20.76
N PHE A 99 -7.76 -6.30 -20.03
CA PHE A 99 -6.50 -6.18 -19.31
C PHE A 99 -6.40 -7.28 -18.24
N PHE A 100 -7.46 -7.49 -17.44
CA PHE A 100 -7.47 -8.57 -16.45
C PHE A 100 -8.04 -9.86 -17.05
N ARG A 101 -7.20 -10.90 -17.10
CA ARG A 101 -7.57 -12.23 -17.56
C ARG A 101 -6.93 -13.30 -16.66
N PRO A 102 -7.56 -14.47 -16.48
CA PRO A 102 -6.99 -15.53 -15.63
C PRO A 102 -5.59 -15.94 -16.04
N ASP A 103 -5.28 -15.99 -17.34
CA ASP A 103 -3.95 -16.34 -17.87
C ASP A 103 -2.88 -15.26 -17.68
N LYS A 104 -3.25 -14.09 -17.14
CA LYS A 104 -2.37 -12.95 -16.84
C LYS A 104 -2.45 -12.51 -15.38
N ALA A 105 -3.05 -13.31 -14.50
CA ALA A 105 -3.32 -12.95 -13.12
C ALA A 105 -2.05 -12.66 -12.29
N ASP A 106 -0.92 -13.25 -12.67
CA ASP A 106 0.40 -13.09 -12.06
C ASP A 106 1.20 -11.90 -12.62
N ALA A 107 0.93 -11.48 -13.86
CA ALA A 107 1.63 -10.40 -14.54
C ALA A 107 0.93 -9.04 -14.42
N HIS A 108 -0.40 -9.03 -14.33
CA HIS A 108 -1.20 -7.81 -14.34
C HIS A 108 -1.68 -7.46 -12.94
N LEU A 109 -1.02 -6.49 -12.31
CA LEU A 109 -1.37 -6.02 -10.97
C LEU A 109 -2.20 -4.73 -11.04
N ARG A 110 -3.26 -4.68 -10.23
CA ARG A 110 -4.00 -3.47 -9.93
C ARG A 110 -3.66 -2.97 -8.53
N LEU A 111 -3.42 -1.67 -8.40
CA LEU A 111 -3.27 -1.02 -7.11
C LEU A 111 -4.40 -0.01 -6.90
N MET A 112 -5.07 -0.10 -5.76
CA MET A 112 -6.09 0.85 -5.34
C MET A 112 -5.63 1.53 -4.04
N MET A 113 -5.64 2.85 -4.03
CA MET A 113 -5.31 3.65 -2.86
C MET A 113 -6.59 4.29 -2.35
N ASN A 114 -6.95 3.99 -1.11
CA ASN A 114 -7.93 4.82 -0.42
C ASN A 114 -7.21 6.07 0.07
N LEU A 115 -7.61 7.24 -0.45
CA LEU A 115 -7.11 8.52 0.02
C LEU A 115 -8.14 9.08 0.99
N ASP A 116 -8.05 8.65 2.25
CA ASP A 116 -8.77 9.33 3.33
C ASP A 116 -8.03 10.64 3.64
N TRP A 117 -8.71 11.73 3.35
CA TRP A 117 -8.31 13.07 3.72
C TRP A 117 -8.87 13.32 5.13
N PHE A 118 -7.98 13.51 6.10
CA PHE A 118 -8.32 14.00 7.45
C PHE A 118 -8.36 15.52 7.46
#